data_AF-A0A2M6Z3N3-F1
#
_entry.id   AF-A0A2M6Z3N3-F1
#
_cell.length_a   1.000
_cell.length_b   1.000
_cell.length_c   1.000
_cell.angle_alpha   90.00
_cell.angle_beta   90.00
_cell.angle_gamma   90.00
#
_symmetry.space_group_name_H-M   'P 1'
#
loop_
_entity.id
_entity.type
_entity.pdbx_description
1 polymer ?
#
loop_
_entity_poly.entity_id
_entity_poly.type
_entity_poly.pdbx_seq_one_letter_code
_entity_poly.pdbx_strand_id
1 'polypeptide(L)'
;MTNNFEKQSIDYPDETIEIASEILKNFELEESPEELEKKFQLGKESNIVIIAEILRKYKEKNLSFPEFTASLQKQLNISQKKAEELATDLKNEVLSLARKSEEITAEETEKPEEPKSQDVYREPIE
;
A
#
# COMPACT_ATOMS: atom_id res chain seq x y z
N MET A 1 -17.12 6.70 26.29
CA MET A 1 -16.48 7.38 25.15
C MET A 1 -15.72 6.33 24.37
N THR A 2 -16.38 5.70 23.40
CA THR A 2 -15.78 4.70 22.51
C THR A 2 -15.17 5.44 21.33
N ASN A 3 -13.87 5.68 21.37
CA ASN A 3 -13.14 6.12 20.18
C ASN A 3 -12.96 4.90 19.27
N ASN A 4 -13.82 4.81 18.25
CA ASN A 4 -13.64 3.95 17.08
C ASN A 4 -12.37 4.39 16.35
N PHE A 5 -11.22 3.84 16.73
CA PHE A 5 -10.14 3.64 15.78
C PHE A 5 -10.52 2.43 14.94
N GLU A 6 -11.39 2.63 13.95
CA GLU A 6 -11.39 1.75 12.79
C GLU A 6 -10.00 1.93 12.15
N LYS A 7 -9.06 1.07 12.56
CA LYS A 7 -7.88 0.78 11.75
C LYS A 7 -8.46 0.32 10.42
N GLN A 8 -8.56 1.22 9.46
CA GLN A 8 -8.68 0.84 8.07
C GLN A 8 -7.45 -0.01 7.80
N SER A 9 -7.63 -1.33 7.84
CA SER A 9 -6.62 -2.27 7.42
C SER A 9 -6.52 -2.07 5.93
N ILE A 10 -5.43 -1.45 5.46
CA ILE A 10 -5.12 -1.47 4.03
C ILE A 10 -4.97 -2.94 3.68
N ASP A 11 -5.92 -3.44 2.92
CA ASP A 11 -5.87 -4.76 2.30
C ASP A 11 -4.81 -4.66 1.20
N TYR A 12 -3.57 -4.96 1.56
CA TYR A 12 -2.51 -5.14 0.59
C TYR A 12 -2.79 -6.49 -0.08
N PRO A 13 -3.01 -6.54 -1.41
CA PRO A 13 -3.20 -7.81 -2.10
C PRO A 13 -1.99 -8.70 -1.83
N ASP A 14 -2.18 -10.03 -1.78
CA ASP A 14 -1.11 -11.00 -1.49
C ASP A 14 0.14 -10.78 -2.37
N GLU A 15 -0.05 -10.31 -3.61
CA GLU A 15 1.02 -9.91 -4.55
C GLU A 15 1.97 -8.82 -3.99
N THR A 16 1.51 -7.98 -3.06
CA THR A 16 2.34 -6.96 -2.40
C THR A 16 3.48 -7.59 -1.61
N ILE A 17 3.21 -8.70 -0.92
CA ILE A 17 4.22 -9.40 -0.13
C ILE A 17 5.25 -10.04 -1.05
N GLU A 18 4.81 -10.64 -2.15
CA GLU A 18 5.70 -11.25 -3.16
C GLU A 18 6.63 -10.21 -3.78
N ILE A 19 6.09 -9.07 -4.21
CA ILE A 19 6.87 -7.98 -4.81
C ILE A 19 7.83 -7.36 -3.81
N ALA A 20 7.37 -7.09 -2.58
CA ALA A 20 8.26 -6.58 -1.54
C ALA A 20 9.37 -7.58 -1.19
N SER A 21 9.08 -8.88 -1.24
CA SER A 21 10.08 -9.94 -1.04
C SER A 21 11.08 -10.00 -2.18
N GLU A 22 10.65 -9.86 -3.44
CA GLU A 22 11.54 -9.82 -4.60
C GLU A 22 12.46 -8.59 -4.56
N ILE A 23 11.92 -7.44 -4.20
CA ILE A 23 12.71 -6.22 -4.00
C ILE A 23 13.74 -6.46 -2.87
N LEU A 24 13.34 -6.96 -1.72
CA LEU A 24 14.27 -7.28 -0.62
C LEU A 24 15.42 -8.18 -1.07
N LYS A 25 15.12 -9.18 -1.89
CA LYS A 25 16.12 -10.09 -2.47
C LYS A 25 17.12 -9.35 -3.36
N ASN A 26 16.66 -8.45 -4.22
CA ASN A 26 17.52 -7.63 -5.08
C ASN A 26 18.48 -6.72 -4.29
N PHE A 27 18.10 -6.33 -3.07
CA PHE A 27 18.94 -5.51 -2.18
C PHE A 27 19.80 -6.30 -1.19
N GLU A 28 19.78 -7.64 -1.26
CA GLU A 28 20.46 -8.55 -0.31
C GLU A 28 19.92 -8.41 1.12
N LEU A 29 18.62 -8.14 1.25
CA LEU A 29 17.90 -7.97 2.52
C LEU A 29 16.89 -9.10 2.77
N GLU A 30 16.86 -10.11 1.90
CA GLU A 30 16.14 -11.36 2.12
C GLU A 30 16.69 -12.04 3.37
N GLU A 31 15.78 -12.54 4.21
CA GLU A 31 16.14 -13.26 5.42
C GLU A 31 16.01 -14.75 5.18
N SER A 32 17.08 -15.48 5.47
CA SER A 32 17.00 -16.94 5.51
C SER A 32 16.06 -17.43 6.62
N PRO A 33 15.52 -18.66 6.52
CA PRO A 33 14.70 -19.25 7.58
C PRO A 33 15.39 -19.24 8.96
N GLU A 34 16.70 -19.44 9.00
CA GLU A 34 17.50 -19.40 10.22
C GLU A 34 17.58 -17.98 10.83
N GLU A 35 17.68 -16.95 9.98
CA GLU A 35 17.66 -15.55 10.42
C GLU A 35 16.29 -15.12 10.93
N LEU A 36 15.23 -15.55 10.25
CA LEU A 36 13.85 -15.34 10.69
C LEU A 36 13.59 -15.99 12.04
N GLU A 37 13.99 -17.25 12.21
CA GLU A 37 13.85 -17.96 13.48
C GLU A 37 14.65 -17.27 14.60
N LYS A 38 15.88 -16.86 14.33
CA LYS A 38 16.71 -16.11 15.29
C LYS A 38 16.08 -14.78 15.66
N LYS A 39 15.53 -14.03 14.70
CA LYS A 39 14.81 -12.78 14.97
C LYS A 39 13.56 -13.02 15.80
N PHE A 40 12.79 -14.06 15.48
CA PHE A 40 11.61 -14.45 16.24
C PHE A 40 11.97 -14.79 17.70
N GLN A 41 13.02 -15.57 17.94
CA GLN A 41 13.53 -15.88 19.29
C GLN A 41 14.00 -14.62 20.04
N LEU A 42 14.51 -13.62 19.33
CA LEU A 42 14.94 -12.33 19.88
C LEU A 42 13.79 -11.30 20.00
N GLY A 43 12.56 -11.67 19.66
CA GLY A 43 11.41 -10.76 19.64
C GLY A 43 11.55 -9.61 18.63
N LYS A 44 12.35 -9.80 17.58
CA LYS A 44 12.55 -8.84 16.48
C LYS A 44 11.64 -9.18 15.31
N GLU A 45 11.20 -8.14 14.62
CA GLU A 45 10.42 -8.29 13.40
C GLU A 45 11.32 -8.63 12.20
N SER A 46 10.76 -9.41 11.27
CA SER A 46 11.35 -9.66 9.96
C SER A 46 11.41 -8.37 9.14
N ASN A 47 12.38 -8.26 8.24
CA ASN A 47 12.54 -7.15 7.30
C ASN A 47 11.28 -6.94 6.45
N ILE A 48 10.59 -8.00 6.04
CA ILE A 48 9.35 -7.90 5.27
C ILE A 48 8.22 -7.23 6.08
N VAL A 49 8.06 -7.59 7.35
CA VAL A 49 7.09 -6.97 8.26
C VAL A 49 7.44 -5.51 8.52
N ILE A 50 8.72 -5.21 8.73
CA ILE A 50 9.22 -3.84 8.89
C ILE A 50 8.86 -2.99 7.67
N ILE A 51 9.12 -3.49 6.45
CA ILE A 51 8.79 -2.78 5.21
C ILE A 51 7.29 -2.57 5.08
N ALA A 52 6.48 -3.60 5.33
CA ALA A 52 5.03 -3.52 5.26
C ALA A 52 4.49 -2.44 6.22
N GLU A 53 5.00 -2.39 7.46
CA GLU A 53 4.65 -1.34 8.41
C GLU A 53 5.02 0.07 7.93
N ILE A 54 6.21 0.22 7.36
CA ILE A 54 6.69 1.52 6.88
C ILE A 54 5.87 1.97 5.67
N LEU A 55 5.58 1.08 4.73
CA LEU A 55 4.72 1.34 3.57
C LEU A 55 3.31 1.74 3.99
N ARG A 56 2.75 1.02 4.95
CA ARG A 56 1.46 1.36 5.56
C ARG A 56 1.50 2.77 6.16
N LYS A 57 2.52 3.09 6.96
CA LYS A 57 2.68 4.45 7.52
C LYS A 57 2.82 5.49 6.41
N TYR A 58 3.54 5.18 5.32
CA TYR A 58 3.71 6.08 4.19
C TYR A 58 2.38 6.42 3.51
N LYS A 59 1.54 5.40 3.29
CA LYS A 59 0.21 5.57 2.69
C LYS A 59 -0.80 6.21 3.65
N GLU A 60 -0.91 5.73 4.89
CA GLU A 60 -1.94 6.19 5.85
C GLU A 60 -1.62 7.54 6.48
N LYS A 61 -0.35 7.81 6.80
CA LYS A 61 0.05 8.99 7.57
C LYS A 61 0.61 10.11 6.70
N ASN A 62 0.58 9.94 5.37
CA ASN A 62 1.19 10.87 4.42
C ASN A 62 2.63 11.26 4.80
N LEU A 63 3.45 10.26 5.19
CA LEU A 63 4.87 10.51 5.43
C LEU A 63 5.52 11.08 4.18
N SER A 64 6.42 12.03 4.35
CA SER A 64 7.21 12.54 3.23
C SER A 64 8.20 11.48 2.74
N PHE A 65 8.61 11.57 1.47
CA PHE A 65 9.59 10.65 0.90
C PHE A 65 10.92 10.61 1.68
N PRO A 66 11.47 11.74 2.18
CA PRO A 66 12.65 11.72 3.07
C PRO A 66 12.43 10.97 4.40
N GLU A 67 11.24 11.06 5.00
CA GLU A 67 10.93 10.33 6.23
C GLU A 67 10.76 8.84 6.00
N PHE A 68 10.23 8.48 4.82
CA PHE A 68 10.13 7.10 4.36
C PHE A 68 11.52 6.46 4.18
N THR A 69 12.43 7.12 3.46
CA THR A 69 13.82 6.67 3.30
C THR A 69 14.57 6.61 4.61
N ALA A 70 14.43 7.62 5.48
CA ALA A 70 15.05 7.61 6.81
C ALA A 70 14.53 6.44 7.67
N SER A 71 13.25 6.09 7.56
CA SER A 71 12.66 4.94 8.27
C SER A 71 13.24 3.62 7.79
N LEU A 72 13.37 3.44 6.47
CA LEU A 72 13.98 2.24 5.88
C LEU A 72 15.45 2.12 6.28
N GLN A 73 16.21 3.21 6.17
CA GLN A 73 17.62 3.25 6.56
C GLN A 73 17.82 2.80 8.01
N LYS A 74 17.02 3.36 8.93
CA LYS A 74 17.15 3.11 10.37
C LYS A 74 16.70 1.69 10.76
N GLN A 75 15.58 1.23 10.23
CA GLN A 75 14.99 -0.05 10.62
C GLN A 75 15.71 -1.25 9.99
N LEU A 76 16.15 -1.11 8.74
CA LEU A 76 16.88 -2.16 8.02
C LEU A 76 18.40 -2.06 8.21
N ASN A 77 18.88 -1.02 8.89
CA ASN A 77 20.30 -0.77 9.16
C ASN A 77 21.16 -0.79 7.87
N ILE A 78 20.68 -0.10 6.84
CA ILE A 78 21.33 -0.02 5.52
C ILE A 78 21.93 1.37 5.28
N SER A 79 22.74 1.51 4.23
CA SER A 79 23.27 2.83 3.83
C SER A 79 22.16 3.73 3.30
N GLN A 80 22.33 5.04 3.40
CA GLN A 80 21.36 6.02 2.88
C GLN A 80 21.08 5.79 1.39
N LYS A 81 22.12 5.54 0.59
CA LYS A 81 21.99 5.25 -0.84
C LYS A 81 21.11 4.01 -1.09
N LYS A 82 21.37 2.90 -0.39
CA LYS A 82 20.55 1.69 -0.51
C LYS A 82 19.10 1.96 -0.07
N ALA A 83 18.89 2.77 0.97
CA ALA A 83 17.55 3.13 1.42
C ALA A 83 16.78 3.97 0.40
N GLU A 84 17.44 4.90 -0.29
CA GLU A 84 16.85 5.72 -1.37
C GLU A 84 16.46 4.89 -2.59
N GLU A 85 17.32 3.97 -3.01
CA GLU A 85 17.04 3.03 -4.10
C GLU A 85 15.87 2.11 -3.73
N LEU A 86 15.93 1.48 -2.55
CA LEU A 86 14.85 0.62 -2.03
C LEU A 86 13.52 1.36 -1.91
N ALA A 87 13.52 2.59 -1.39
CA ALA A 87 12.32 3.41 -1.28
C ALA A 87 11.70 3.72 -2.65
N THR A 88 12.54 3.95 -3.66
CA THR A 88 12.09 4.23 -5.01
C THR A 88 11.42 3.00 -5.62
N ASP A 89 12.04 1.83 -5.48
CA ASP A 89 11.50 0.58 -6.02
C ASP A 89 10.19 0.18 -5.32
N LEU A 90 10.14 0.26 -3.99
CA LEU A 90 8.92 0.01 -3.23
C LEU A 90 7.79 0.98 -3.61
N LYS A 91 8.10 2.26 -3.85
CA LYS A 91 7.10 3.24 -4.28
C LYS A 91 6.60 2.95 -5.71
N ASN A 92 7.49 2.56 -6.61
CA ASN A 92 7.15 2.34 -8.01
C ASN A 92 6.39 1.03 -8.23
N GLU A 93 6.73 -0.02 -7.49
CA GLU A 93 6.15 -1.35 -7.69
C GLU A 93 4.97 -1.58 -6.74
N VAL A 94 5.17 -1.39 -5.44
CA VAL A 94 4.14 -1.70 -4.43
C VAL A 94 3.04 -0.64 -4.37
N LEU A 95 3.40 0.65 -4.35
CA LEU A 95 2.39 1.71 -4.24
C LEU A 95 1.67 1.99 -5.56
N SER A 96 2.29 1.68 -6.71
CA SER A 96 1.62 1.77 -8.01
C SER A 96 0.49 0.75 -8.12
N LEU A 97 0.69 -0.47 -7.62
CA LEU A 97 -0.36 -1.49 -7.54
C LEU A 97 -1.50 -1.06 -6.63
N ALA A 98 -1.18 -0.51 -5.45
CA ALA A 98 -2.18 -0.03 -4.51
C ALA A 98 -3.04 1.13 -5.06
N ARG A 99 -2.49 1.98 -5.94
CA ARG A 99 -3.24 3.02 -6.65
C ARG A 99 -4.16 2.45 -7.72
N LYS A 100 -3.71 1.42 -8.43
CA LYS A 100 -4.51 0.75 -9.46
C LYS A 100 -5.75 0.10 -8.85
N SER A 101 -5.66 -0.42 -7.62
CA SER A 101 -6.81 -0.96 -6.87
C SER A 101 -7.83 0.11 -6.49
N GLU A 102 -7.38 1.31 -6.09
CA GLU A 102 -8.24 2.45 -5.75
C GLU A 102 -8.93 3.07 -6.97
N GLU A 103 -8.28 3.07 -8.14
CA GLU A 103 -8.88 3.59 -9.38
C GLU A 103 -10.04 2.72 -9.86
N ILE A 104 -9.95 1.39 -9.71
CA ILE A 104 -11.01 0.44 -10.08
C ILE A 104 -12.22 0.54 -9.12
N THR A 105 -12.01 0.90 -7.84
CA THR A 105 -13.11 1.09 -6.89
C THR A 105 -13.81 2.44 -7.04
N ALA A 106 -13.16 3.45 -7.62
CA ALA A 106 -13.78 4.74 -7.91
C ALA A 106 -14.71 4.68 -9.13
N GLU A 107 -14.39 3.88 -10.15
CA GLU A 107 -15.22 3.73 -11.36
C GLU A 107 -16.50 2.90 -11.15
N GLU A 108 -16.60 2.06 -10.10
CA GLU A 108 -17.82 1.26 -9.86
C GLU A 108 -18.96 2.03 -9.14
N THR A 109 -18.77 3.33 -8.86
CA THR A 109 -19.82 4.21 -8.30
C THR A 109 -20.48 5.16 -9.30
N GLU A 110 -20.06 5.19 -10.57
CA GLU A 110 -20.86 5.84 -11.61
C GLU A 110 -21.95 4.86 -12.08
N LYS A 111 -23.03 4.79 -11.27
CA LYS A 111 -24.33 4.33 -11.77
C LYS A 111 -24.55 5.01 -13.13
N PRO A 112 -24.81 4.26 -14.22
CA PRO A 112 -25.25 4.88 -15.45
C PRO A 112 -26.55 5.61 -15.13
N GLU A 113 -26.52 6.95 -15.17
CA GLU A 113 -27.74 7.74 -15.24
C GLU A 113 -28.51 7.24 -16.45
N GLU A 114 -29.61 6.54 -16.16
CA GLU A 114 -30.57 6.04 -17.11
C GLU A 114 -31.07 7.21 -17.96
N PRO A 115 -30.71 7.30 -19.25
CA PRO A 115 -31.22 8.39 -20.07
C PRO A 115 -32.56 7.94 -20.64
N LYS A 116 -33.63 8.61 -20.17
CA LYS A 116 -34.83 9.05 -20.90
C LYS A 116 -36.16 8.62 -20.28
N SER A 117 -36.99 9.63 -20.00
CA SER A 117 -38.27 9.70 -20.71
C SER A 117 -38.55 11.13 -21.11
N GLN A 118 -38.75 11.31 -22.41
CA GLN A 118 -39.21 12.55 -23.02
C GLN A 118 -40.66 12.77 -22.57
N ASP A 119 -40.93 13.92 -21.95
CA ASP A 119 -42.30 14.43 -21.80
C ASP A 119 -42.90 14.64 -23.20
N VAL A 120 -43.68 13.67 -23.65
CA VAL A 120 -44.59 13.86 -24.77
C VAL A 120 -45.79 14.63 -24.22
N TYR A 121 -45.77 15.95 -24.34
CA TYR A 121 -46.97 16.77 -24.16
C TYR A 121 -48.03 16.32 -25.17
N ARG A 122 -49.06 15.62 -24.68
CA ARG A 122 -50.37 15.53 -25.33
C ARG A 122 -51.34 16.32 -24.47
N GLU A 123 -51.77 17.46 -24.98
CA GLU A 123 -52.99 18.11 -24.49
C GLU A 123 -54.19 17.74 -25.37
N PRO A 124 -55.40 17.82 -24.80
CA PRO A 124 -56.55 17.02 -25.20
C PRO A 124 -57.30 17.58 -26.40
N ILE A 125 -58.06 16.68 -27.03
CA ILE A 125 -59.06 16.96 -28.05
C ILE A 125 -60.24 17.69 -27.36
N GLU A 126 -60.59 18.87 -27.85
CA GLU A 126 -61.92 19.47 -27.74
C GLU A 126 -62.43 19.86 -29.12
#